data_AF-A0A533WMI3-F1
#
_entry.id   AF-A0A533WMI3-F1
#
_cell.length_a   1.000
_cell.length_b   1.000
_cell.length_c   1.000
_cell.angle_alpha   90.00
_cell.angle_beta   90.00
_cell.angle_gamma   90.00
#
_symmetry.space_group_name_H-M   'P 1'
#
loop_
_entity.id
_entity.type
_entity.pdbx_description
1 polymer ?
#
loop_
_entity_poly.entity_id
_entity_poly.type
_entity_poly.pdbx_seq_one_letter_code
_entity_poly.pdbx_strand_id
1 'polypeptide(L)'
;ILEPRCAICDRPPVKKESKHYFFRLSSFGQKLKYWLSTNVHLQPEVKNYVINWINEGLKDWDITRDLSWGVPIPEAKGKVFYGWFDNHLCYISSLVKFVTDKGG
;
A
#
# COMPACT_ATOMS: atom_id res chain seq x y z
N ILE A 1 9.37 -11.79 18.25
CA ILE A 1 9.56 -13.25 18.06
C ILE A 1 10.97 -13.58 18.54
N LEU A 2 11.11 -14.45 19.55
CA LEU A 2 12.41 -14.76 20.17
C LEU A 2 13.18 -15.87 19.40
N GLU A 3 12.47 -16.86 18.84
CA GLU A 3 13.05 -17.95 18.04
C GLU A 3 12.28 -18.12 16.73
N PRO A 4 12.58 -17.32 15.70
CA PRO A 4 11.83 -17.38 14.46
C PRO A 4 12.13 -18.67 13.69
N ARG A 5 11.07 -19.31 13.18
CA ARG A 5 11.13 -20.50 12.32
C ARG A 5 10.45 -20.19 10.99
N CYS A 6 11.04 -20.61 9.88
CA CYS A 6 10.45 -20.43 8.57
C CYS A 6 9.17 -21.28 8.44
N ALA A 7 8.02 -20.65 8.20
CA ALA A 7 6.75 -21.37 8.06
C ALA A 7 6.70 -22.39 6.91
N ILE A 8 7.62 -22.31 5.93
CA ILE A 8 7.67 -23.20 4.76
C ILE A 8 8.57 -24.42 5.01
N CYS A 9 9.68 -24.25 5.72
CA CYS A 9 10.71 -25.31 5.83
C CYS A 9 11.26 -25.53 7.25
N ASP A 10 10.70 -24.85 8.26
CA ASP A 10 11.06 -24.89 9.69
C ASP A 10 12.52 -24.55 10.04
N ARG A 11 13.34 -24.17 9.06
CA ARG A 11 14.72 -23.72 9.33
C ARG A 11 14.74 -22.32 9.95
N PRO A 12 15.75 -22.00 10.79
CA PRO A 12 15.99 -20.64 11.25
C PRO A 12 16.17 -19.69 10.05
N PRO A 13 15.43 -18.57 9.97
CA PRO A 13 15.59 -17.62 8.89
C PRO A 13 16.91 -16.87 9.01
N VAL A 14 17.46 -16.50 7.85
CA VAL A 14 18.67 -15.65 7.76
C VAL A 14 18.29 -14.25 7.33
N LYS A 15 18.95 -13.23 7.88
CA LYS A 15 18.78 -11.85 7.43
C LYS A 15 19.43 -11.69 6.06
N LYS A 16 18.72 -11.04 5.14
CA LYS A 16 19.22 -10.65 3.82
C LYS A 16 18.84 -9.21 3.55
N GLU A 17 19.74 -8.50 2.88
CA GLU A 17 19.46 -7.15 2.40
C GLU A 17 18.65 -7.23 1.10
N SER A 18 17.72 -6.30 0.96
CA SER A 18 16.88 -6.17 -0.23
C SER A 18 16.48 -4.72 -0.41
N LYS A 19 16.47 -4.24 -1.66
CA LYS A 19 16.03 -2.87 -1.98
C LYS A 19 14.52 -2.84 -2.11
N HIS A 20 13.87 -1.94 -1.39
CA HIS A 20 12.43 -1.74 -1.44
C HIS A 20 12.11 -0.31 -1.81
N TYR A 21 11.01 -0.12 -2.55
CA TYR A 21 10.51 1.21 -2.88
C TYR A 21 9.42 1.61 -1.89
N PHE A 22 9.52 2.84 -1.40
CA PHE A 22 8.60 3.38 -0.41
C PHE A 22 7.77 4.50 -1.02
N PHE A 23 6.45 4.43 -0.81
CA PHE A 23 5.56 5.55 -1.08
C PHE A 23 5.74 6.59 0.01
N ARG A 24 6.02 7.84 -0.38
CA ARG A 24 6.31 8.96 0.53
C ARG A 24 5.06 9.51 1.22
N LEU A 25 4.31 8.65 1.90
CA LEU A 25 3.06 8.97 2.60
C LEU A 25 3.27 10.06 3.66
N SER A 26 4.45 10.10 4.28
CA SER A 26 4.81 11.14 5.26
C SER A 26 4.60 12.57 4.72
N SER A 27 4.79 12.78 3.42
CA SER A 27 4.63 14.09 2.76
C SER A 27 3.18 14.55 2.59
N PHE A 28 2.19 13.67 2.84
CA PHE A 28 0.78 13.96 2.60
C PHE A 28 0.01 14.39 3.86
N GLY A 29 0.62 14.36 5.05
CA GLY A 29 -0.09 14.58 6.33
C GLY A 29 -0.96 15.83 6.35
N GLN A 30 -0.40 17.00 6.00
CA GLN A 30 -1.15 18.26 6.02
C GLN A 30 -2.29 18.29 4.98
N LYS A 31 -2.04 17.76 3.78
CA LYS A 31 -3.04 17.71 2.69
C LYS A 31 -4.21 16.79 3.08
N LEU A 32 -3.92 15.63 3.65
CA LEU A 32 -4.92 14.67 4.11
C LEU A 32 -5.73 15.23 5.28
N LYS A 33 -5.07 15.87 6.26
CA LYS A 33 -5.75 16.50 7.39
C LYS A 33 -6.71 17.60 6.94
N TYR A 34 -6.25 18.45 6.02
CA TYR A 34 -7.10 19.47 5.40
C TYR A 34 -8.32 18.85 4.71
N TRP A 35 -8.08 17.90 3.80
CA TRP A 35 -9.14 17.23 3.05
C TRP A 35 -10.18 16.55 3.97
N LEU A 36 -9.72 15.84 5.02
CA LEU A 36 -10.61 15.23 6.01
C LEU A 36 -11.45 16.28 6.74
N SER A 37 -10.84 17.40 7.15
CA SER A 37 -11.53 18.45 7.91
C SER A 37 -12.65 19.14 7.11
N THR A 38 -12.48 19.27 5.79
CA THR A 38 -13.46 19.91 4.90
C THR A 38 -14.45 18.91 4.28
N ASN A 39 -14.25 17.61 4.45
CA ASN A 39 -15.10 16.59 3.85
C ASN A 39 -16.43 16.44 4.62
N VAL A 40 -17.53 16.70 3.92
CA VAL A 40 -18.91 16.63 4.46
C VAL A 40 -19.58 15.26 4.28
N HIS A 41 -19.01 14.37 3.48
CA HIS A 41 -19.58 13.06 3.15
C HIS A 41 -19.12 11.95 4.10
N LEU A 42 -18.04 12.16 4.85
CA LEU A 42 -17.52 11.20 5.81
C LEU A 42 -18.13 11.41 7.20
N GLN A 43 -18.36 10.30 7.89
CA GLN A 43 -18.82 10.28 9.28
C GLN A 43 -17.82 11.00 10.20
N PRO A 44 -18.28 11.89 11.11
CA PRO A 44 -17.40 12.64 12.01
C PRO A 44 -16.43 11.78 12.82
N GLU A 45 -16.89 10.63 13.32
CA GLU A 45 -16.11 9.71 14.15
C GLU A 45 -14.95 9.10 13.36
N VAL A 46 -15.21 8.69 12.11
CA VAL A 46 -14.18 8.15 11.20
C VAL A 46 -13.14 9.21 10.88
N LYS A 47 -13.56 10.45 10.60
CA LYS A 47 -12.65 11.57 10.35
C LYS A 47 -11.72 11.80 11.54
N ASN A 48 -12.28 11.90 12.74
CA ASN A 48 -11.52 12.17 13.96
C ASN A 48 -10.50 11.07 14.24
N TYR A 49 -10.89 9.81 14.05
CA TYR A 49 -10.00 8.66 14.22
C TYR A 49 -8.82 8.69 13.25
N VAL A 50 -9.07 8.95 11.96
CA VAL A 50 -8.01 9.03 10.94
C VAL A 50 -7.11 10.26 11.17
N ILE A 51 -7.66 11.39 11.61
CA ILE A 51 -6.88 12.59 11.96
C ILE A 51 -5.91 12.30 13.11
N ASN A 52 -6.29 11.46 14.08
CA ASN A 52 -5.38 11.05 15.15
C ASN A 52 -4.16 10.29 14.61
N TRP A 53 -4.37 9.34 13.69
CA TRP A 53 -3.25 8.67 13.00
C TRP A 53 -2.34 9.65 12.25
N ILE A 54 -2.90 10.68 11.63
CA ILE A 54 -2.10 11.72 10.95
C ILE A 54 -1.28 12.53 11.97
N ASN A 55 -1.87 12.87 13.12
CA ASN A 55 -1.21 13.62 14.19
C ASN A 55 -0.07 12.82 14.85
N GLU A 56 -0.19 11.49 14.91
CA GLU A 56 0.88 10.59 15.38
C GLU A 56 2.10 10.54 14.44
N GLY A 57 1.94 11.04 13.21
CA GLY A 57 3.00 11.12 12.21
C GLY A 57 2.92 9.98 11.21
N LEU A 58 2.59 10.32 9.95
CA LEU A 58 2.56 9.37 8.85
C LEU A 58 3.97 8.89 8.49
N LYS A 59 4.13 7.58 8.32
CA LYS A 59 5.38 6.94 7.88
C LYS A 59 5.31 6.59 6.41
N ASP A 60 6.46 6.63 5.74
CA ASP A 60 6.57 6.14 4.37
C ASP A 60 6.27 4.64 4.33
N TRP A 61 5.57 4.22 3.27
CA TRP A 61 4.98 2.89 3.19
C TRP A 61 5.74 2.03 2.20
N ASP A 62 6.20 0.86 2.60
CA ASP A 62 6.85 -0.10 1.69
C ASP A 62 5.83 -0.75 0.75
N ILE A 63 5.90 -0.38 -0.53
CA ILE A 63 4.94 -0.78 -1.56
C ILE A 63 5.45 -1.92 -2.46
N THR A 64 6.57 -2.55 -2.12
CA THR A 64 7.20 -3.58 -2.96
C THR A 64 7.46 -4.88 -2.20
N ARG A 65 7.45 -6.03 -2.89
CA ARG A 65 7.73 -7.33 -2.29
C ARG A 65 8.66 -8.16 -3.16
N ASP A 66 9.52 -8.94 -2.50
CA ASP A 66 10.32 -10.02 -3.10
C ASP A 66 9.46 -11.28 -3.25
N LEU A 67 8.58 -11.30 -4.24
CA LEU A 67 7.70 -12.43 -4.54
C LEU A 67 7.71 -12.74 -6.03
N SER A 68 7.51 -14.01 -6.37
CA SER A 68 7.37 -14.46 -7.76
C SER A 68 5.97 -14.22 -8.34
N TRP A 69 4.99 -13.91 -7.50
CA TRP A 69 3.60 -13.72 -7.89
C TRP A 69 3.10 -12.32 -7.49
N GLY A 70 2.53 -11.60 -8.45
CA GLY A 70 2.02 -10.22 -8.29
C GLY A 70 2.23 -9.40 -9.57
N VAL A 71 1.89 -8.10 -9.52
CA VAL A 71 2.12 -7.18 -10.64
C VAL A 71 3.58 -6.72 -10.65
N PRO A 72 4.36 -7.01 -11.71
CA PRO A 72 5.78 -6.65 -11.77
C PRO A 72 5.99 -5.15 -11.92
N ILE A 73 7.08 -4.65 -11.34
CA ILE A 73 7.47 -3.24 -11.43
C ILE A 73 8.55 -3.10 -12.52
N PRO A 74 8.31 -2.35 -13.61
CA PRO A 74 9.24 -2.26 -14.73
C PRO A 74 10.66 -1.81 -14.34
N GLU A 75 10.76 -0.85 -13.43
CA GLU A 75 12.02 -0.26 -12.98
C GLU A 75 12.72 -1.09 -11.88
N ALA A 76 12.06 -2.12 -11.34
CA ALA A 76 12.54 -2.93 -10.23
C ALA A 76 12.45 -4.43 -10.54
N LYS A 77 13.45 -4.94 -11.25
CA LYS A 77 13.53 -6.36 -11.65
C LYS A 77 13.43 -7.29 -10.43
N GLY A 78 12.54 -8.28 -10.52
CA GLY A 78 12.31 -9.27 -9.46
C GLY A 78 11.43 -8.76 -8.31
N LYS A 79 10.86 -7.55 -8.43
CA LYS A 79 9.91 -6.99 -7.48
C LYS A 79 8.51 -6.97 -8.06
N VAL A 80 7.54 -7.19 -7.19
CA VAL A 80 6.13 -6.96 -7.47
C VAL A 80 5.60 -5.87 -6.54
N PHE A 81 4.51 -5.21 -6.94
CA PHE A 81 3.77 -4.36 -6.02
C PHE A 81 3.23 -5.19 -4.85
N TYR A 82 3.24 -4.59 -3.66
CA TYR A 82 2.55 -5.15 -2.53
C TYR A 82 1.04 -5.16 -2.82
N GLY A 83 0.36 -6.28 -2.61
CA GLY A 83 -1.07 -6.43 -2.91
C GLY A 83 -1.97 -5.30 -2.37
N TRP A 84 -1.68 -4.76 -1.18
CA TRP A 84 -2.46 -3.63 -0.67
C TRP A 84 -2.25 -2.33 -1.44
N PHE A 85 -1.10 -2.18 -2.10
CA PHE A 85 -0.80 -1.01 -2.90
C PHE A 85 -1.47 -1.06 -4.27
N ASP A 86 -1.52 -2.18 -4.98
CA ASP A 86 -2.16 -2.25 -6.31
C ASP A 86 -3.67 -2.53 -6.26
N ASN A 87 -4.19 -3.16 -5.19
CA ASN A 87 -5.61 -3.54 -5.08
C ASN A 87 -6.60 -2.39 -5.35
N HIS A 88 -6.32 -1.17 -4.89
CA HIS A 88 -7.25 -0.03 -5.10
C HIS A 88 -7.29 0.45 -6.56
N LEU A 89 -6.25 0.17 -7.35
CA LEU A 89 -6.24 0.46 -8.79
C LEU A 89 -7.24 -0.42 -9.54
N CYS A 90 -7.61 -1.58 -8.97
CA CYS A 90 -8.59 -2.49 -9.54
C CYS A 90 -9.94 -1.81 -9.81
N TYR A 91 -10.39 -0.90 -8.94
CA TYR A 91 -11.63 -0.15 -9.15
C TYR A 91 -11.61 0.63 -10.47
N ILE A 92 -10.47 1.20 -10.83
CA ILE A 92 -10.29 1.97 -12.07
C ILE A 92 -10.11 0.99 -13.24
N SER A 93 -9.22 0.01 -13.13
CA SER A 93 -8.91 -0.90 -14.23
C SER A 93 -10.10 -1.78 -14.64
N SER A 94 -10.91 -2.23 -13.68
CA SER A 94 -12.13 -2.99 -13.97
C SER A 94 -13.17 -2.15 -14.69
N LEU A 95 -13.32 -0.87 -14.34
CA LEU A 95 -14.19 0.05 -15.06
C LEU A 95 -13.70 0.28 -16.49
N VAL A 96 -12.40 0.54 -16.66
CA VAL A 96 -11.79 0.71 -17.99
C VAL A 96 -12.06 -0.53 -18.85
N LYS A 97 -11.78 -1.72 -18.31
CA LYS A 97 -12.03 -3.00 -19.00
C LYS A 97 -13.50 -3.13 -19.43
N PHE A 98 -14.42 -2.84 -18.51
CA PHE A 98 -15.86 -2.92 -18.78
C PHE A 98 -16.29 -1.99 -19.92
N VAL A 99 -15.80 -0.75 -19.94
CA VAL A 99 -16.13 0.22 -20.99
C VAL A 99 -15.52 -0.19 -22.33
N THR A 100 -14.24 -0.61 -22.34
CA THR A 100 -13.56 -1.05 -23.56
C THR A 100 -14.21 -2.29 -24.17
N ASP A 101 -14.64 -3.25 -23.35
CA ASP A 101 -15.28 -4.47 -23.83
C ASP A 101 -16.69 -4.23 -24.42
N LYS A 102 -17.39 -3.20 -23.94
CA LYS A 102 -18.76 -2.87 -24.38
C LYS A 102 -18.82 -1.87 -25.54
N GLY A 103 -17.68 -1.54 -26.15
CA GLY A 103 -17.61 -0.77 -27.39
C GLY A 103 -17.95 0.71 -27.24
N GLY A 104 -17.44 1.36 -26.19
CA GLY A 104 -17.36 2.82 -26.15
C GLY A 104 -16.50 3.41 -27.26
#